data_AF-A0A2V2XRM6-F1
#
_entry.id   AF-A0A2V2XRM6-F1
#
_cell.length_a   1.000
_cell.length_b   1.000
_cell.length_c   1.000
_cell.angle_alpha   90.00
_cell.angle_beta   90.00
_cell.angle_gamma   90.00
#
_symmetry.space_group_name_H-M   'P 1'
#
loop_
_entity.id
_entity.type
_entity.pdbx_description
1 polymer ?
#
loop_
_entity_poly.entity_id
_entity_poly.type
_entity_poly.pdbx_seq_one_letter_code
_entity_poly.pdbx_strand_id
1 'polypeptide(L)' 'EWLSNPVSGNLNATITNAYLIENGEIVAPINGGVVSVDFYEMLMSKIYMLGKEVEHRERVSAPPVLLKSIRVAGK' A
#
# COMPACT_ATOMS: atom_id res chain seq x y z
N GLU A 1 13.28 3.01 -3.73
CA GLU A 1 12.86 3.28 -5.12
C GLU A 1 11.63 2.46 -5.45
N TRP A 2 10.79 2.90 -6.40
CA TRP A 2 9.61 2.15 -6.83
C TRP A 2 9.96 1.41 -8.13
N LEU A 3 10.00 0.07 -8.04
CA LEU A 3 10.19 -0.78 -9.21
C LEU A 3 8.81 -1.24 -9.68
N SER A 4 8.36 -0.69 -10.80
CA SER A 4 7.10 -1.06 -11.44
C SER A 4 7.35 -1.62 -12.82
N ASN A 5 6.73 -2.77 -13.12
CA ASN A 5 6.69 -3.34 -14.45
C ASN A 5 5.24 -3.34 -14.94
N PRO A 6 4.87 -2.41 -15.84
CA PRO A 6 3.49 -2.31 -16.32
C PRO A 6 3.07 -3.49 -17.21
N VAL A 7 4.01 -4.25 -17.78
CA VAL A 7 3.67 -5.42 -18.59
C VAL A 7 3.21 -6.58 -17.72
N SER A 8 3.91 -6.83 -16.60
CA SER A 8 3.57 -7.92 -15.67
C SER A 8 2.67 -7.49 -14.52
N GLY A 9 2.42 -6.19 -14.36
CA GLY A 9 1.73 -5.64 -13.18
C GLY A 9 2.57 -5.64 -11.90
N ASN A 10 3.81 -6.13 -11.91
CA ASN A 10 4.62 -6.19 -10.70
C ASN A 10 4.93 -4.78 -10.17
N LEU A 11 4.63 -4.55 -8.90
CA LEU A 11 4.87 -3.29 -8.21
C LEU A 11 5.57 -3.58 -6.88
N ASN A 12 6.76 -3.01 -6.71
CA ASN A 12 7.50 -3.03 -5.45
C ASN A 12 7.71 -1.60 -4.96
N ALA A 13 7.23 -1.32 -3.75
CA ALA A 13 7.31 0.00 -3.12
C ALA A 13 8.05 -0.09 -1.79
N THR A 14 9.05 0.76 -1.60
CA THR A 14 9.74 0.90 -0.31
C THR A 14 8.87 1.67 0.67
N ILE A 15 8.73 1.13 1.88
CA ILE A 15 8.05 1.80 2.99
C ILE A 15 8.98 2.86 3.58
N THR A 16 8.54 4.11 3.58
CA THR A 16 9.27 5.23 4.23
C THR A 16 8.82 5.44 5.66
N ASN A 17 7.50 5.40 5.92
CA ASN A 17 6.90 5.49 7.24
C ASN A 17 5.69 4.55 7.29
N ALA A 18 5.58 3.73 8.34
CA ALA A 18 4.44 2.84 8.55
C ALA A 18 4.17 2.60 10.04
N TYR A 19 2.97 2.12 10.32
CA TYR A 19 2.52 1.75 11.66
C TYR A 19 1.85 0.38 11.64
N LEU A 20 2.07 -0.40 12.69
CA LEU A 20 1.35 -1.64 12.95
C LEU A 20 0.00 -1.32 13.59
N ILE A 21 -1.06 -1.94 13.07
CA ILE A 21 -2.41 -1.84 13.61
C ILE A 21 -2.83 -3.21 14.12
N GLU A 22 -3.23 -3.29 15.38
CA GLU A 22 -3.79 -4.49 15.99
C GLU A 22 -5.10 -4.12 16.71
N ASN A 23 -6.15 -4.94 16.52
CA ASN A 23 -7.48 -4.70 17.12
C ASN A 23 -8.07 -3.29 16.85
N GLY A 24 -7.67 -2.66 15.73
CA GLY A 24 -8.13 -1.33 15.36
C GLY A 24 -7.33 -0.18 15.96
N GLU A 25 -6.26 -0.46 16.71
CA GLU A 25 -5.40 0.55 17.32
C GLU A 25 -3.97 0.51 16.75
N ILE A 26 -3.33 1.68 16.66
CA ILE A 26 -1.92 1.78 16.27
C ILE A 26 -1.06 1.39 17.46
N VAL A 27 -0.27 0.32 17.31
CA VAL A 27 0.49 -0.27 18.42
C VAL A 27 2.00 0.03 18.35
N ALA A 28 2.57 0.20 17.15
CA ALA A 28 4.00 0.46 17.00
C ALA A 28 4.34 1.09 15.64
N PRO A 29 5.40 1.92 15.54
CA PRO A 29 5.97 2.29 14.25
C PRO A 29 6.74 1.12 13.63
N ILE A 30 6.68 0.99 12.31
CA ILE A 30 7.46 0.02 11.53
C ILE A 30 8.49 0.79 10.69
N ASN A 31 9.76 0.42 10.85
CA ASN A 31 10.89 1.06 10.16
C ASN A 31 11.32 0.23 8.96
N GLY A 32 11.07 0.76 7.76
CA GLY A 32 11.49 0.16 6.50
C GLY A 32 10.66 -1.05 6.07
N GLY A 33 11.10 -1.69 5.00
CA GLY A 33 10.41 -2.80 4.35
C GLY A 33 9.98 -2.48 2.93
N VAL A 34 9.49 -3.50 2.24
CA VAL A 34 9.02 -3.43 0.86
C VAL A 34 7.65 -4.07 0.77
N VAL A 35 6.71 -3.33 0.19
CA VAL A 35 5.43 -3.85 -0.27
C VAL A 35 5.62 -4.41 -1.66
N SER A 36 5.19 -5.65 -1.90
CA SER A 36 5.23 -6.30 -3.21
C SER A 36 3.84 -6.77 -3.60
N VAL A 37 3.40 -6.39 -4.81
CA VAL A 37 2.04 -6.67 -5.28
C VAL A 37 1.98 -6.80 -6.80
N ASP A 38 0.99 -7.55 -7.30
CA ASP A 38 0.49 -7.41 -8.67
C ASP A 38 -0.56 -6.29 -8.70
N PHE A 39 -0.24 -5.21 -9.39
CA PHE A 39 -1.07 -4.01 -9.48
C PHE A 39 -2.46 -4.29 -10.06
N TYR A 40 -2.57 -5.19 -11.04
CA TYR A 40 -3.85 -5.51 -11.67
C TYR A 40 -4.71 -6.35 -10.72
N GLU A 41 -4.12 -7.36 -10.08
CA GLU A 41 -4.82 -8.17 -9.06
C GLU A 41 -5.29 -7.29 -7.90
N MET A 42 -4.43 -6.35 -7.47
CA MET A 42 -4.71 -5.42 -6.39
C MET A 42 -5.98 -4.60 -6.67
N LEU A 43 -6.05 -3.97 -7.85
CA LEU A 43 -7.17 -3.14 -8.25
C LEU A 43 -8.46 -3.95 -8.43
N MET A 44 -8.37 -5.16 -8.99
CA MET A 44 -9.55 -5.98 -9.28
C MET A 44 -10.16 -6.63 -8.04
N SER A 45 -9.34 -7.05 -7.07
CA SER A 45 -9.79 -8.01 -6.05
C SER A 45 -9.33 -7.73 -4.63
N LYS A 46 -8.35 -6.83 -4.42
CA LYS A 46 -7.77 -6.61 -3.08
C LYS A 46 -8.23 -5.33 -2.42
N ILE A 47 -8.80 -4.38 -3.15
CA ILE A 47 -9.40 -3.18 -2.56
C ILE A 47 -10.59 -3.63 -1.69
N TYR A 48 -10.48 -3.42 -0.38
CA TYR A 48 -11.56 -3.70 0.56
C TYR A 48 -12.42 -2.49 0.82
N MET A 49 -11.78 -1.33 0.99
CA MET A 49 -12.44 -0.11 1.40
C MET A 49 -11.69 1.09 0.84
N LEU A 50 -12.45 2.12 0.48
CA LEU A 50 -11.96 3.43 0.11
C LEU A 50 -12.34 4.42 1.20
N GLY A 51 -11.39 5.24 1.62
CA GLY A 51 -11.64 6.37 2.50
C GLY A 51 -12.47 7.45 1.80
N LYS A 52 -13.18 8.25 2.59
CA LYS A 52 -13.98 9.38 2.10
C LYS A 52 -13.13 10.55 1.64
N GLU A 53 -12.02 10.79 2.33
CA GLU A 53 -11.14 11.92 2.08
C GLU A 53 -10.23 11.61 0.90
N VAL A 54 -10.10 12.54 -0.04
CA VAL A 54 -9.16 12.43 -1.16
C VAL A 54 -8.00 13.35 -0.87
N GLU A 55 -6.80 12.80 -0.78
CA GLU A 55 -5.59 13.60 -0.71
C GLU A 55 -5.14 14.01 -2.10
N HIS A 56 -4.78 15.27 -2.25
CA HIS A 56 -4.21 15.83 -3.48
C HIS A 56 -2.74 16.15 -3.23
N ARG A 57 -1.85 15.51 -3.99
CA ARG A 57 -0.41 15.80 -3.99
C ARG A 57 0.08 15.95 -5.41
N GLU A 58 0.60 17.14 -5.72
CA GLU A 58 1.07 17.52 -7.05
C GLU A 58 0.05 17.22 -8.16
N ARG A 59 0.30 16.18 -8.97
CA ARG A 59 -0.56 15.76 -10.09
C ARG A 59 -1.33 14.47 -9.80
N VAL A 60 -1.30 13.98 -8.56
CA VAL A 60 -1.93 12.72 -8.14
C VAL A 60 -2.98 13.01 -7.08
N SER A 61 -4.14 12.39 -7.23
CA SER A 61 -5.23 12.46 -6.26
C SER A 61 -5.65 11.04 -5.90
N ALA A 62 -5.62 10.70 -4.62
CA ALA A 62 -5.97 9.37 -4.16
C ALA A 62 -6.61 9.43 -2.76
N PRO A 63 -7.70 8.67 -2.52
CA PRO A 63 -8.16 8.45 -1.16
C PRO A 63 -7.25 7.46 -0.42
N PRO A 64 -7.35 7.37 0.92
CA PRO A 64 -6.86 6.22 1.66
C PRO A 64 -7.51 4.94 1.13
N VAL A 65 -6.70 3.90 0.92
CA VAL A 65 -7.17 2.59 0.42
C VAL A 65 -6.77 1.51 1.40
N LEU A 66 -7.74 0.68 1.80
CA LEU A 66 -7.48 -0.52 2.56
C LEU A 66 -7.42 -1.73 1.62
N LEU A 67 -6.27 -2.40 1.61
CA LEU A 67 -6.03 -3.58 0.78
C LEU A 67 -6.03 -4.86 1.63
N LYS A 68 -6.58 -5.95 1.08
CA LYS A 68 -6.51 -7.28 1.69
C LYS A 68 -5.25 -8.02 1.28
N SER A 69 -4.65 -8.70 2.23
CA SER A 69 -3.66 -9.77 1.97
C SER A 69 -2.50 -9.34 1.07
N ILE A 70 -1.91 -8.18 1.37
CA ILE A 70 -0.72 -7.68 0.66
C ILE A 70 0.54 -8.23 1.31
N ARG A 71 1.53 -8.59 0.49
CA ARG A 71 2.82 -9.05 0.98
C ARG A 71 3.69 -7.85 1.38
N VAL A 72 4.04 -7.82 2.66
CA VAL A 72 5.03 -6.90 3.21
C VAL A 72 6.27 -7.71 3.59
N ALA A 73 7.43 -7.32 3.08
CA ALA A 73 8.72 -7.89 3.44
C ALA A 73 9.51 -6.86 4.23
N GLY A 74 9.74 -7.12 5.51
CA GLY A 74 10.52 -6.29 6.42
C GLY A 74 11.43 -7.15 7.30
N LYS A 75 12.35 -6.50 8.02
CA LYS A 75 13.06 -7.12 9.15
C LYS A 75 12.27 -6.86 10.42
#